data_AF-A0AAJ2I0U8-F1
#
_entry.id   AF-A0AAJ2I0U8-F1
#
_cell.length_a   1.000
_cell.length_b   1.000
_cell.length_c   1.000
_cell.angle_alpha   90.00
_cell.angle_beta   90.00
_cell.angle_gamma   90.00
#
_symmetry.space_group_name_H-M   'P 1'
#
loop_
_entity.id
_entity.type
_entity.pdbx_description
1 polymer ?
#
loop_
_entity_poly.entity_id
_entity_poly.type
_entity_poly.pdbx_seq_one_letter_code
_entity_poly.pdbx_strand_id
1 'polypeptide(L)' 'MTQHRSYTTSVASVYPNYVTKAGKKSRTKDEVDQIICWLTGYSPEQLRSQLDNDVDFHTFFTDAPAMEKILRG' A
#
# COMPACT_ATOMS: atom_id res chain seq x y z
N MET A 1 -6.82 -27.00 16.32
CA MET A 1 -6.07 -26.68 15.09
C MET A 1 -5.89 -25.18 15.04
N THR A 2 -4.69 -24.71 15.35
CA THR A 2 -4.36 -23.30 15.55
C THR A 2 -4.44 -22.57 14.23
N GLN A 3 -5.57 -21.92 13.96
CA GLN A 3 -5.68 -21.01 12.84
C GLN A 3 -4.73 -19.84 13.10
N HIS A 4 -3.59 -19.80 12.42
CA HIS A 4 -2.76 -18.60 12.32
C HIS A 4 -3.53 -17.57 11.48
N ARG A 5 -4.58 -16.98 12.09
CA ARG A 5 -5.31 -15.82 11.58
C ARG A 5 -4.40 -14.61 11.73
N SER A 6 -3.76 -14.19 10.64
CA SER A 6 -3.49 -12.77 10.34
C SER A 6 -2.56 -12.64 9.13
N TYR A 7 -3.07 -12.95 7.94
CA TYR A 7 -2.55 -12.37 6.68
C TYR A 7 -3.52 -11.30 6.14
N THR A 8 -4.40 -10.80 7.02
CA THR A 8 -5.46 -9.79 6.80
C THR A 8 -5.02 -8.49 7.47
N THR A 9 -3.76 -8.11 7.29
CA THR A 9 -3.29 -6.84 7.83
C THR A 9 -3.74 -5.76 6.85
N SER A 10 -4.70 -4.94 7.26
CA SER A 10 -5.18 -3.82 6.44
C SER A 10 -4.05 -2.86 6.12
N VAL A 11 -4.00 -2.39 4.86
CA VAL A 11 -2.98 -1.45 4.40
C VAL A 11 -3.05 -0.16 5.22
N ALA A 12 -4.24 0.29 5.59
CA ALA A 12 -4.44 1.48 6.40
C ALA A 12 -3.80 1.38 7.80
N SER A 13 -3.76 0.20 8.40
CA SER A 13 -3.10 -0.03 9.69
C SER A 13 -1.57 0.00 9.60
N VAL A 14 -0.98 -0.36 8.46
CA VAL A 14 0.48 -0.35 8.26
C VAL A 14 0.98 0.95 7.65
N TYR A 15 0.14 1.63 6.87
CA TYR A 15 0.43 2.90 6.25
C TYR A 15 1.06 3.96 7.20
N PRO A 16 0.54 4.23 8.41
CA PRO A 16 1.16 5.16 9.33
C PRO A 16 2.56 4.74 9.78
N ASN A 17 2.86 3.43 9.84
CA ASN A 17 4.20 2.92 10.13
C ASN A 17 5.17 3.22 8.98
N TYR A 18 4.72 3.15 7.72
CA TYR A 18 5.51 3.57 6.56
C TYR A 18 5.82 5.06 6.59
N VAL A 19 4.81 5.90 6.86
CA VAL A 19 4.99 7.36 6.97
C VAL A 19 5.95 7.70 8.12
N THR A 20 5.82 7.02 9.27
CA THR A 20 6.73 7.21 10.42
C THR A 20 8.17 6.81 10.07
N LYS A 21 8.34 5.68 9.37
CA LYS A 21 9.67 5.22 8.92
C LYS A 21 10.27 6.11 7.84
N ALA A 22 9.44 6.68 6.97
CA ALA A 22 9.82 7.66 5.98
C ALA A 22 10.25 8.98 6.64
N GLY A 23 9.50 9.46 7.63
CA GLY A 23 9.86 10.64 8.42
C GLY A 23 11.21 10.50 9.13
N LYS A 24 11.53 9.31 9.64
CA LYS A 24 12.87 9.00 10.20
C LYS A 24 14.01 9.09 9.17
N LYS A 25 13.69 9.03 7.88
CA LYS A 25 14.64 9.17 6.76
C LYS A 25 14.50 10.51 6.04
N SER A 26 13.91 11.52 6.68
CA SER A 26 13.64 12.84 6.09
C SER A 26 12.76 12.80 4.84
N ARG A 27 11.87 11.81 4.74
CA ARG A 27 10.88 11.67 3.66
C ARG A 27 9.50 12.03 4.19
N THR A 28 8.67 12.60 3.32
CA THR A 28 7.31 13.01 3.67
C THR A 28 6.28 11.93 3.36
N LYS A 29 5.07 12.08 3.91
CA LYS A 29 3.92 11.27 3.52
C LYS A 29 3.68 11.32 2.00
N ASP A 30 3.83 12.50 1.40
CA ASP A 30 3.66 12.72 -0.03
C ASP A 30 4.64 11.88 -0.86
N GLU A 31 5.91 11.80 -0.46
CA GLU A 31 6.87 10.91 -1.13
C GLU A 31 6.48 9.43 -0.99
N VAL A 32 5.97 9.01 0.17
CA VAL A 32 5.48 7.63 0.36
C VAL A 32 4.30 7.37 -0.57
N ASP A 33 3.36 8.30 -0.65
CA ASP A 33 2.21 8.21 -1.55
C ASP A 33 2.66 8.15 -3.02
N GLN A 34 3.61 8.98 -3.43
CA GLN A 34 4.17 8.96 -4.78
C GLN A 34 4.86 7.63 -5.11
N ILE A 35 5.67 7.08 -4.20
CA ILE A 35 6.34 5.78 -4.40
C ILE A 35 5.31 4.67 -4.51
N ILE A 36 4.29 4.66 -3.66
CA ILE A 36 3.22 3.66 -3.70
C ILE A 36 2.45 3.78 -5.02
N CYS A 37 2.07 4.99 -5.42
CA CYS A 37 1.41 5.28 -6.69
C CYS A 37 2.25 4.83 -7.89
N TRP A 38 3.56 5.08 -7.88
CA TRP A 38 4.47 4.63 -8.95
C TRP A 38 4.61 3.10 -9.01
N LEU A 39 4.69 2.43 -7.86
CA LEU A 39 4.85 0.97 -7.77
C LEU A 39 3.56 0.22 -8.17
N THR A 40 2.41 0.73 -7.75
CA THR A 40 1.10 0.08 -7.96
C THR A 40 0.39 0.57 -9.22
N GLY A 41 0.74 1.76 -9.70
CA GLY A 41 0.03 2.48 -10.75
C GLY A 41 -1.22 3.22 -10.27
N TYR A 42 -1.49 3.25 -8.96
CA TYR A 42 -2.61 4.02 -8.43
C TYR A 42 -2.41 5.52 -8.60
N SER A 43 -3.50 6.24 -8.80
CA SER A 43 -3.54 7.69 -8.59
C SER A 43 -3.63 8.02 -7.10
N PRO A 44 -3.21 9.23 -6.66
CA PRO A 44 -3.30 9.63 -5.26
C PRO A 44 -4.72 9.49 -4.68
N GLU A 45 -5.74 9.75 -5.49
CA GLU A 45 -7.16 9.61 -5.11
C GLU A 45 -7.56 8.13 -4.91
N GLN A 46 -7.05 7.24 -5.77
CA GLN A 46 -7.29 5.80 -5.66
C GLN A 46 -6.58 5.24 -4.43
N LEU A 47 -5.30 5.59 -4.22
CA LEU A 47 -4.57 5.18 -3.02
C LEU A 47 -5.30 5.61 -1.74
N ARG A 48 -5.81 6.85 -1.72
CA ARG A 48 -6.56 7.37 -0.58
C ARG A 48 -7.88 6.64 -0.38
N SER A 49 -8.57 6.28 -1.46
CA SER A 49 -9.79 5.46 -1.41
C SER A 49 -9.49 4.06 -0.87
N GLN A 50 -8.40 3.42 -1.31
CA GLN A 50 -8.00 2.10 -0.80
C GLN A 50 -7.67 2.17 0.71
N LEU A 51 -7.02 3.24 1.16
CA LEU A 51 -6.73 3.47 2.58
C LEU A 51 -8.01 3.74 3.40
N ASP A 52 -9.00 4.42 2.84
CA ASP A 52 -10.29 4.69 3.50
C ASP A 52 -11.16 3.43 3.62
N ASN A 53 -11.11 2.56 2.61
CA ASN A 53 -11.84 1.29 2.57
C ASN A 53 -11.18 0.17 3.41
N ASP A 54 -10.11 0.47 4.16
CA ASP A 54 -9.35 -0.48 5.00
C ASP A 54 -9.01 -1.79 4.26
N VAL A 55 -8.63 -1.71 2.98
CA VAL A 55 -8.39 -2.92 2.19
C VAL A 55 -7.15 -3.67 2.67
N ASP A 56 -7.17 -4.99 2.51
CA ASP A 56 -6.01 -5.85 2.76
C ASP A 56 -4.94 -5.71 1.67
N PHE A 57 -3.68 -6.03 2.01
CA PHE A 57 -2.58 -6.02 1.04
C PHE A 57 -2.85 -6.87 -0.21
N HIS A 58 -3.52 -8.02 -0.04
CA HIS A 58 -3.85 -8.90 -1.16
C HIS A 58 -4.74 -8.18 -2.19
N THR A 59 -5.84 -7.58 -1.72
CA THR A 59 -6.77 -6.80 -2.54
C THR A 59 -6.08 -5.57 -3.11
N PHE A 60 -5.31 -4.86 -2.29
CA PHE A 60 -4.57 -3.67 -2.69
C PHE A 60 -3.61 -3.92 -3.87
N PHE A 61 -2.86 -5.02 -3.87
CA PHE A 61 -1.96 -5.36 -4.97
C PHE A 61 -2.65 -6.05 -6.14
N THR A 62 -3.78 -6.73 -5.92
CA THR A 62 -4.56 -7.39 -6.98
C THR A 62 -5.30 -6.36 -7.84
N ASP A 63 -5.83 -5.30 -7.22
CA ASP A 63 -6.53 -4.21 -7.90
C ASP A 63 -5.55 -3.19 -8.53
N ALA A 64 -4.24 -3.35 -8.27
CA ALA A 64 -3.20 -2.42 -8.71
C ALA A 64 -3.00 -2.50 -10.24
N PRO A 65 -3.25 -1.40 -10.98
CA PRO A 65 -3.29 -1.42 -12.45
C PRO A 65 -1.92 -1.60 -13.12
N ALA A 66 -0.81 -1.29 -12.44
CA ALA A 66 0.54 -1.39 -13.00
C ALA A 66 1.35 -2.61 -12.55
N MET A 67 0.85 -3.41 -11.59
CA MET A 67 1.57 -4.60 -11.09
C MET A 67 1.79 -5.66 -12.18
N GLU A 68 0.89 -5.75 -13.17
CA GLU A 68 1.03 -6.69 -14.30
C GLU A 68 2.28 -6.41 -15.17
N LYS A 69 2.78 -5.17 -15.19
CA LYS A 69 3.91 -4.77 -16.05
C LYS A 69 5.29 -5.09 -15.48
N ILE A 70 5.42 -5.30 -14.17
CA ILE A 70 6.73 -5.53 -13.53
C ILE A 70 7.14 -7.02 -13.55
N LEU A 71 6.18 -7.95 -13.75
CA LEU A 71 6.43 -9.40 -13.74
C LEU A 71 6.64 -10.04 -15.13
N ARG A 72 6.59 -9.27 -16.21
CA ARG A 72 6.86 -9.72 -17.60
C ARG A 72 8.12 -9.07 -18.20
N GLY A 73 9.13 -8.82 -17.39
CA GLY A 73 10.46 -8.37 -17.81
C GLY A 73 11.48 -9.48 -17.71
#